data_AF-A0A2T6ZS08-F1
#
_entry.id   AF-A0A2T6ZS08-F1
#
_cell.length_a   1.000
_cell.length_b   1.000
_cell.length_c   1.000
_cell.angle_alpha   90.00
_cell.angle_beta   90.00
_cell.angle_gamma   90.00
#
_symmetry.space_group_name_H-M   'P 1'
#
loop_
_entity.id
_entity.type
_entity.pdbx_description
1 polymer ?
#
loop_
_entity_poly.entity_id
_entity_poly.type
_entity_poly.pdbx_seq_one_letter_code
_entity_poly.pdbx_strand_id
1 'polypeptide(L)'
;MYFLRLADLKPSVEAAGLEAWDGIEIGSEPVQRADRVLEVRQGELCWIVGTIYMEMPLKPNILEDITKDQWIAAPPPRDKYVTPGADQTMLEDESGRLRLVGKALEKECLVTGVVVGVMGTETKDGDFDVVDVVVPELPPQENRLEIGGEEKKGGKRKVALVSGLGFRGNVMENFETELLAEYLLGEVGGVEDQESASKITRLIIAGNSLAPTVALPPVKGEEKHKKYGYDSTTYDANPALALDNLLTTLLPSLPVTILPGPTDPANVSLPQQPLHPAIFRNAKHYATSSLHTTTNPCTIDIDGLKFLGTAGQNLDDVYKYVEGEDRLGMCERLLKWRCVAPTAPDTLWSFPFKDKDMYVIKDCPHVFFIGNQEKFETRLVEVGPQNQLCRIILIPKFSETNEVVLLDLDTLECESVKFGVENGAASPG
;
A
#
# COMPACT_ATOMS: atom_id res chain seq x y z
N MET A 1 -7.00 -12.14 -13.72
CA MET A 1 -7.02 -11.12 -12.63
C MET A 1 -8.06 -10.03 -12.88
N TYR A 2 -7.94 -9.16 -13.89
CA TYR A 2 -8.93 -8.08 -14.13
C TYR A 2 -10.38 -8.56 -14.21
N PHE A 3 -10.64 -9.65 -14.95
CA PHE A 3 -11.96 -10.28 -14.99
C PHE A 3 -12.49 -10.69 -13.60
N LEU A 4 -11.63 -11.27 -12.75
CA LEU A 4 -12.00 -11.67 -11.39
C LEU A 4 -12.32 -10.45 -10.51
N ARG A 5 -11.54 -9.39 -10.66
CA ARG A 5 -11.76 -8.12 -9.94
C ARG A 5 -13.07 -7.48 -10.35
N LEU A 6 -13.32 -7.39 -11.66
CA LEU A 6 -14.58 -6.88 -12.19
C LEU A 6 -15.75 -7.73 -11.69
N ALA A 7 -15.66 -9.05 -11.75
CA ALA A 7 -16.70 -9.94 -11.24
C ALA A 7 -16.99 -9.76 -9.73
N ASP A 8 -15.96 -9.59 -8.90
CA ASP A 8 -16.11 -9.38 -7.45
C ASP A 8 -16.68 -7.99 -7.11
N LEU A 9 -16.30 -6.93 -7.84
CA LEU A 9 -16.66 -5.55 -7.52
C LEU A 9 -17.91 -5.03 -8.26
N LYS A 10 -18.22 -5.57 -9.44
CA LYS A 10 -19.37 -5.16 -10.28
C LYS A 10 -20.69 -5.12 -9.48
N PRO A 11 -21.04 -6.10 -8.64
CA PRO A 11 -22.27 -6.01 -7.84
C PRO A 11 -22.32 -4.80 -6.88
N SER A 12 -21.18 -4.42 -6.29
CA SER A 12 -21.13 -3.27 -5.38
C SER A 12 -21.20 -1.93 -6.13
N VAL A 13 -20.56 -1.86 -7.30
CA VAL A 13 -20.63 -0.68 -8.17
C VAL A 13 -22.02 -0.52 -8.77
N GLU A 14 -22.66 -1.62 -9.19
CA GLU A 14 -24.04 -1.58 -9.70
C GLU A 14 -25.02 -1.12 -8.62
N ALA A 15 -24.85 -1.56 -7.38
CA ALA A 15 -25.67 -1.07 -6.27
C ALA A 15 -25.50 0.44 -6.06
N ALA A 16 -24.26 0.95 -6.09
CA ALA A 16 -23.99 2.39 -5.98
C ALA A 16 -24.55 3.19 -7.17
N GLY A 17 -24.45 2.65 -8.39
CA GLY A 17 -25.00 3.27 -9.60
C GLY A 17 -26.54 3.30 -9.59
N LEU A 18 -27.19 2.24 -9.12
CA LEU A 18 -28.65 2.22 -8.93
C LEU A 18 -29.09 3.24 -7.88
N GLU A 19 -28.40 3.32 -6.75
CA GLU A 19 -28.71 4.32 -5.72
C GLU A 19 -28.53 5.76 -6.23
N ALA A 20 -27.49 6.00 -7.03
CA ALA A 20 -27.17 7.33 -7.53
C ALA A 20 -28.03 7.77 -8.72
N TRP A 21 -28.41 6.85 -9.61
CA TRP A 21 -28.93 7.21 -10.95
C TRP A 21 -30.30 6.60 -11.30
N ASP A 22 -30.83 5.66 -10.51
CA ASP A 22 -32.14 5.08 -10.80
C ASP A 22 -33.26 6.13 -10.71
N GLY A 23 -34.12 6.15 -11.72
CA GLY A 23 -35.20 7.14 -11.84
C GLY A 23 -34.75 8.58 -12.16
N ILE A 24 -33.47 8.83 -12.44
CA ILE A 24 -33.02 10.15 -12.92
C ILE A 24 -33.38 10.32 -14.40
N GLU A 25 -33.97 11.48 -14.72
CA GLU A 25 -34.21 11.94 -16.07
C GLU A 25 -33.41 13.22 -16.33
N ILE A 26 -32.61 13.24 -17.40
CA ILE A 26 -31.95 14.45 -17.88
C ILE A 26 -32.55 14.79 -19.23
N GLY A 27 -33.18 15.96 -19.33
CA GLY A 27 -33.78 16.39 -20.60
C GLY A 27 -34.97 15.56 -21.08
N SER A 28 -35.67 14.85 -20.17
CA SER A 28 -36.77 13.90 -20.46
C SER A 28 -36.32 12.54 -20.99
N GLU A 29 -35.03 12.22 -20.94
CA GLU A 29 -34.50 10.89 -21.21
C GLU A 29 -34.15 10.18 -19.89
N PRO A 30 -34.72 9.00 -19.62
CA PRO A 30 -34.37 8.23 -18.43
C PRO A 30 -33.00 7.62 -18.59
N VAL A 31 -32.19 7.69 -17.53
CA VAL A 31 -30.88 7.03 -17.48
C VAL A 31 -31.09 5.50 -17.52
N GLN A 32 -30.59 4.83 -18.55
CA GLN A 32 -30.68 3.38 -18.68
C GLN A 32 -29.35 2.69 -18.39
N ARG A 33 -29.40 1.50 -17.82
CA ARG A 33 -28.22 0.66 -17.66
C ARG A 33 -27.93 -0.08 -18.97
N ALA A 34 -26.70 -0.02 -19.46
CA ALA A 34 -26.21 -0.93 -20.49
C ALA A 34 -25.41 -2.07 -19.84
N ASP A 35 -25.58 -3.30 -20.35
CA ASP A 35 -24.96 -4.49 -19.75
C ASP A 35 -23.48 -4.62 -20.11
N ARG A 36 -23.12 -4.16 -21.31
CA ARG A 36 -21.76 -4.17 -21.85
C ARG A 36 -21.33 -2.76 -22.28
N VAL A 37 -20.03 -2.50 -22.17
CA VAL A 37 -19.42 -1.20 -22.46
C VAL A 37 -19.63 -0.78 -23.92
N LEU A 38 -19.59 -1.72 -24.88
CA LEU A 38 -19.81 -1.42 -26.30
C LEU A 38 -21.29 -1.40 -26.74
N GLU A 39 -22.24 -1.53 -25.82
CA GLU A 39 -23.68 -1.45 -26.14
C GLU A 39 -24.27 -0.04 -25.99
N VAL A 40 -23.43 0.94 -25.65
CA VAL A 40 -23.81 2.35 -25.61
C VAL A 40 -24.20 2.85 -27.00
N ARG A 41 -25.08 3.86 -27.04
CA ARG A 41 -25.55 4.46 -28.29
C ARG A 41 -25.46 5.96 -28.24
N GLN A 42 -25.11 6.52 -29.40
CA GLN A 42 -25.06 7.95 -29.62
C GLN A 42 -26.38 8.63 -29.23
N GLY A 43 -26.27 9.58 -28.29
CA GLY A 43 -27.39 10.39 -27.84
C GLY A 43 -28.37 9.69 -26.88
N GLU A 44 -28.14 8.43 -26.51
CA GLU A 44 -28.87 7.78 -25.43
C GLU A 44 -28.09 7.98 -24.12
N LEU A 45 -28.76 8.46 -23.07
CA LEU A 45 -28.18 8.61 -21.76
C LEU A 45 -28.17 7.26 -21.03
N CYS A 46 -26.98 6.78 -20.70
CA CYS A 46 -26.82 5.48 -20.07
C CYS A 46 -25.69 5.44 -19.04
N TRP A 47 -25.65 4.36 -18.27
CA TRP A 47 -24.52 4.05 -17.43
C TRP A 47 -24.03 2.62 -17.60
N ILE A 48 -22.73 2.46 -17.41
CA ILE A 48 -21.98 1.22 -17.63
C ILE A 48 -20.98 1.02 -16.50
N VAL A 49 -20.62 -0.25 -16.26
CA VAL A 49 -19.62 -0.65 -15.26
C VAL A 49 -18.46 -1.34 -15.96
N GLY A 50 -17.24 -0.94 -15.64
CA GLY A 50 -16.05 -1.55 -16.20
C GLY A 50 -14.79 -1.24 -15.40
N THR A 51 -13.67 -1.69 -15.94
CA THR A 51 -12.34 -1.48 -15.36
C THR A 51 -11.65 -0.32 -16.08
N ILE A 52 -11.14 0.64 -15.33
CA ILE A 52 -10.34 1.74 -15.88
C ILE A 52 -9.04 1.19 -16.45
N TYR A 53 -8.71 1.61 -17.67
CA TYR A 53 -7.41 1.43 -18.28
C TYR A 53 -6.86 2.81 -18.65
N MET A 54 -5.63 3.11 -18.23
CA MET A 54 -4.96 4.37 -18.56
C MET A 54 -3.84 4.11 -19.56
N GLU A 55 -3.91 4.83 -20.67
CA GLU A 55 -2.83 4.93 -21.66
C GLU A 55 -2.08 6.25 -21.43
N MET A 56 -0.83 6.13 -20.99
CA MET A 56 0.00 7.26 -20.59
C MET A 56 1.35 7.15 -21.31
N PRO A 57 1.81 8.21 -22.00
CA PRO A 57 3.05 8.16 -22.80
C PRO A 57 4.31 7.81 -21.99
N LEU A 58 4.34 8.16 -20.69
CA LEU A 58 5.48 7.90 -19.83
C LEU A 58 5.38 6.57 -19.06
N LYS A 59 4.32 5.78 -19.25
CA LYS A 59 4.24 4.42 -18.69
C LYS A 59 5.34 3.54 -19.32
N PRO A 60 6.07 2.71 -18.54
CA PRO A 60 7.12 1.86 -19.10
C PRO A 60 6.56 0.88 -20.13
N ASN A 61 7.28 0.69 -21.23
CA ASN A 61 6.91 -0.21 -22.32
C ASN A 61 8.09 -1.11 -22.68
N ILE A 62 7.98 -2.37 -22.29
CA ILE A 62 9.03 -3.38 -22.49
C ILE A 62 9.34 -3.57 -23.97
N LEU A 63 8.35 -3.48 -24.86
CA LEU A 63 8.58 -3.64 -26.30
C LEU A 63 9.41 -2.48 -26.85
N GLU A 64 9.12 -1.25 -26.43
CA GLU A 64 9.95 -0.10 -26.78
C GLU A 64 11.39 -0.25 -26.26
N ASP A 65 11.55 -0.70 -25.02
CA ASP A 65 12.87 -0.88 -24.41
C ASP A 65 13.69 -1.94 -25.15
N ILE A 66 13.06 -3.05 -25.55
CA ILE A 66 13.70 -4.08 -26.37
C ILE A 66 14.06 -3.53 -27.75
N THR A 67 13.16 -2.79 -28.41
CA THR A 67 13.45 -2.24 -29.75
C THR A 67 14.55 -1.18 -29.76
N LYS A 68 14.77 -0.49 -28.63
CA LYS A 68 15.82 0.52 -28.49
C LYS A 68 17.22 -0.09 -28.34
N ASP A 69 17.32 -1.40 -28.10
CA ASP A 69 18.46 -2.33 -28.30
C ASP A 69 19.89 -1.73 -28.28
N GLN A 70 20.15 -0.83 -27.34
CA GLN A 70 21.50 -0.55 -26.85
C GLN A 70 21.56 -1.08 -25.44
N TRP A 71 22.65 -1.78 -25.12
CA TRP A 71 23.00 -2.29 -23.80
C TRP A 71 23.31 -1.13 -22.83
N ILE A 72 22.36 -0.19 -22.71
CA ILE A 72 22.39 0.94 -21.80
C ILE A 72 21.64 0.48 -20.56
N ALA A 73 22.13 0.91 -19.39
CA ALA A 73 21.45 0.72 -18.13
C ALA A 73 19.96 1.07 -18.26
N ALA A 74 19.09 0.29 -17.60
CA ALA A 74 17.68 0.59 -17.55
C ALA A 74 17.49 2.07 -17.21
N PRO A 75 16.68 2.83 -17.96
CA PRO A 75 16.44 4.23 -17.66
C PRO A 75 16.00 4.35 -16.20
N PRO A 76 16.40 5.42 -15.50
CA PRO A 76 16.04 5.59 -14.10
C PRO A 76 14.51 5.51 -13.96
N PRO A 77 14.02 4.88 -12.88
CA PRO A 77 12.59 4.84 -12.60
C PRO A 77 12.01 6.26 -12.66
N ARG A 78 10.89 6.43 -13.35
CA ARG A 78 10.20 7.72 -13.41
C ARG A 78 9.38 7.93 -12.13
N ASP A 79 9.39 9.16 -11.64
CA ASP A 79 8.63 9.55 -10.45
C ASP A 79 7.11 9.56 -10.73
N LYS A 80 6.71 9.94 -11.94
CA LYS A 80 5.31 9.98 -12.40
C LYS A 80 5.20 9.56 -13.86
N TYR A 81 4.02 9.06 -14.24
CA TYR A 81 3.63 8.71 -15.61
C TYR A 81 2.76 9.77 -16.26
N VAL A 82 2.27 10.75 -15.49
CA VAL A 82 1.35 11.79 -15.96
C VAL A 82 1.97 12.66 -17.03
N THR A 83 1.23 12.83 -18.13
CA THR A 83 1.55 13.74 -19.22
C THR A 83 0.35 14.65 -19.50
N PRO A 84 0.36 15.91 -19.01
CA PRO A 84 -0.78 16.81 -19.15
C PRO A 84 -1.28 16.91 -20.61
N GLY A 85 -2.55 16.59 -20.82
CA GLY A 85 -3.23 16.65 -22.11
C GLY A 85 -2.92 15.51 -23.10
N ALA A 86 -2.05 14.55 -22.74
CA ALA A 86 -1.74 13.39 -23.58
C ALA A 86 -2.26 12.07 -22.99
N ASP A 87 -2.52 12.01 -21.69
CA ASP A 87 -3.05 10.81 -21.03
C ASP A 87 -4.49 10.52 -21.46
N GLN A 88 -4.80 9.24 -21.67
CA GLN A 88 -6.12 8.77 -22.05
C GLN A 88 -6.68 7.82 -21.00
N THR A 89 -7.93 8.05 -20.63
CA THR A 89 -8.69 7.17 -19.75
C THR A 89 -9.69 6.37 -20.58
N MET A 90 -9.69 5.06 -20.43
CA MET A 90 -10.59 4.14 -21.10
C MET A 90 -11.31 3.28 -20.07
N LEU A 91 -12.51 2.80 -20.42
CA LEU A 91 -13.24 1.79 -19.67
C LEU A 91 -13.21 0.47 -20.45
N GLU A 92 -12.88 -0.62 -19.77
CA GLU A 92 -12.76 -1.96 -20.35
C GLU A 92 -13.69 -2.96 -19.65
N ASP A 93 -14.34 -3.80 -20.44
CA ASP A 93 -15.07 -5.00 -20.00
C ASP A 93 -14.78 -6.18 -20.97
N GLU A 94 -15.56 -7.26 -20.88
CA GLU A 94 -15.46 -8.41 -21.79
C GLU A 94 -15.79 -8.12 -23.26
N SER A 95 -16.47 -6.99 -23.55
CA SER A 95 -16.88 -6.61 -24.90
C SER A 95 -15.81 -5.80 -25.64
N GLY A 96 -15.07 -4.95 -24.93
CA GLY A 96 -14.00 -4.15 -25.49
C GLY A 96 -13.66 -2.92 -24.66
N ARG A 97 -13.18 -1.86 -25.33
CA ARG A 97 -12.74 -0.61 -24.71
C ARG A 97 -13.52 0.58 -25.25
N LEU A 98 -13.86 1.49 -24.35
CA LEU A 98 -14.50 2.76 -24.67
C LEU A 98 -13.69 3.90 -24.05
N ARG A 99 -13.33 4.90 -24.86
CA ARG A 99 -12.56 6.04 -24.38
C ARG A 99 -13.48 7.00 -23.62
N LEU A 100 -13.06 7.40 -22.43
CA LEU A 100 -13.80 8.29 -21.57
C LEU A 100 -13.28 9.72 -21.72
N VAL A 101 -14.20 10.68 -21.84
CA VAL A 101 -13.92 12.12 -21.84
C VAL A 101 -14.85 12.83 -20.85
N GLY A 102 -14.54 14.08 -20.54
CA GLY A 102 -15.37 14.90 -19.64
C GLY A 102 -14.70 15.19 -18.29
N LYS A 103 -15.13 16.29 -17.66
CA LYS A 103 -14.52 16.81 -16.42
C LYS A 103 -14.85 15.98 -15.18
N ALA A 104 -15.87 15.13 -15.25
CA ALA A 104 -16.26 14.27 -14.12
C ALA A 104 -15.14 13.27 -13.74
N LEU A 105 -14.28 12.90 -14.69
CA LEU A 105 -13.14 12.02 -14.48
C LEU A 105 -12.10 12.59 -13.50
N GLU A 106 -11.99 13.92 -13.41
CA GLU A 106 -11.03 14.59 -12.54
C GLU A 106 -11.40 14.48 -11.05
N LYS A 107 -12.66 14.17 -10.72
CA LYS A 107 -13.16 14.11 -9.32
C LYS A 107 -12.54 12.95 -8.54
N GLU A 108 -12.45 11.78 -9.15
CA GLU A 108 -12.15 10.52 -8.45
C GLU A 108 -10.67 10.13 -8.46
N CYS A 109 -9.80 10.87 -9.18
CA CYS A 109 -8.36 10.58 -9.27
C CYS A 109 -8.11 9.11 -9.66
N LEU A 110 -8.76 8.68 -10.75
CA LEU A 110 -8.79 7.29 -11.20
C LEU A 110 -7.40 6.81 -11.64
N VAL A 111 -7.14 5.52 -11.42
CA VAL A 111 -5.93 4.84 -11.91
C VAL A 111 -6.30 3.56 -12.64
N THR A 112 -5.37 3.03 -13.43
CA THR A 112 -5.57 1.74 -14.13
C THR A 112 -5.96 0.63 -13.14
N GLY A 113 -6.89 -0.23 -13.55
CA GLY A 113 -7.37 -1.38 -12.80
C GLY A 113 -8.42 -1.10 -11.72
N VAL A 114 -8.85 0.16 -11.53
CA VAL A 114 -10.00 0.50 -10.69
C VAL A 114 -11.30 0.12 -11.39
N VAL A 115 -12.26 -0.46 -10.66
CA VAL A 115 -13.59 -0.78 -11.18
C VAL A 115 -14.55 0.34 -10.80
N VAL A 116 -15.20 0.94 -11.78
CA VAL A 116 -16.11 2.08 -11.58
C VAL A 116 -17.38 1.95 -12.41
N GLY A 117 -18.41 2.66 -12.00
CA GLY A 117 -19.59 2.94 -12.82
C GLY A 117 -19.44 4.34 -13.41
N VAL A 118 -19.76 4.51 -14.68
CA VAL A 118 -19.78 5.83 -15.33
C VAL A 118 -21.13 6.05 -16.00
N MET A 119 -21.68 7.25 -15.83
CA MET A 119 -22.92 7.70 -16.46
C MET A 119 -22.62 8.79 -17.47
N GLY A 120 -23.21 8.70 -18.66
CA GLY A 120 -22.93 9.60 -19.76
C GLY A 120 -23.61 9.19 -21.05
N THR A 121 -23.08 9.70 -22.16
CA THR A 121 -23.58 9.37 -23.51
C THR A 121 -22.44 9.27 -24.50
N GLU A 122 -22.63 8.47 -25.55
CA GLU A 122 -21.66 8.35 -26.63
C GLU A 122 -21.71 9.59 -27.54
N THR A 123 -20.53 10.14 -27.82
CA THR A 123 -20.33 11.28 -28.71
C THR A 123 -20.32 10.85 -30.18
N LYS A 124 -20.30 11.81 -31.11
CA LYS A 124 -20.22 11.51 -32.55
C LYS A 124 -18.89 10.85 -32.96
N ASP A 125 -17.87 11.05 -32.14
CA ASP A 125 -16.50 10.59 -32.41
C ASP A 125 -16.25 9.19 -31.82
N GLY A 126 -17.23 8.60 -31.13
CA GLY A 126 -17.13 7.29 -30.47
C GLY A 126 -16.52 7.33 -29.07
N ASP A 127 -16.17 8.52 -28.57
CA ASP A 127 -15.81 8.73 -27.16
C ASP A 127 -17.09 8.76 -26.29
N PHE A 128 -16.98 8.42 -25.00
CA PHE A 128 -18.07 8.50 -24.04
C PHE A 128 -17.90 9.72 -23.13
N ASP A 129 -18.84 10.67 -23.23
CA ASP A 129 -18.83 11.90 -22.44
C ASP A 129 -19.42 11.62 -21.06
N VAL A 130 -18.54 11.58 -20.05
CA VAL A 130 -18.86 11.22 -18.68
C VAL A 130 -19.41 12.41 -17.93
N VAL A 131 -20.65 12.27 -17.47
CA VAL A 131 -21.36 13.24 -16.64
C VAL A 131 -21.10 12.96 -15.16
N ASP A 132 -21.06 11.69 -14.77
CA ASP A 132 -20.87 11.29 -13.37
C ASP A 132 -20.15 9.94 -13.24
N VAL A 133 -19.51 9.73 -12.09
CA VAL A 133 -18.73 8.53 -11.77
C VAL A 133 -19.11 8.04 -10.38
N VAL A 134 -19.32 6.74 -10.24
CA VAL A 134 -19.51 6.08 -8.93
C VAL A 134 -18.47 4.99 -8.72
N VAL A 135 -18.08 4.83 -7.46
CA VAL A 135 -17.14 3.80 -6.98
C VAL A 135 -17.87 2.83 -6.04
N PRO A 136 -17.30 1.65 -5.72
CA PRO A 136 -17.95 0.68 -4.83
C PRO A 136 -18.21 1.17 -3.39
N GLU A 137 -17.60 2.28 -2.98
CA GLU A 137 -17.55 2.79 -1.60
C GLU A 137 -16.95 1.80 -0.60
N LEU A 138 -16.91 2.13 0.69
CA LEU A 138 -16.31 1.27 1.72
C LEU A 138 -17.01 -0.10 1.83
N PRO A 139 -16.26 -1.21 2.02
CA PRO A 139 -16.86 -2.53 2.27
C PRO A 139 -17.59 -2.58 3.62
N PRO A 140 -18.42 -3.61 3.88
CA PRO A 140 -19.00 -3.81 5.22
C PRO A 140 -17.89 -4.00 6.27
N GLN A 141 -18.15 -3.56 7.51
CA GLN A 141 -17.22 -3.72 8.62
C GLN A 141 -17.78 -4.68 9.67
N GLU A 142 -17.06 -5.79 9.89
CA GLU A 142 -17.31 -6.73 10.98
C GLU A 142 -16.80 -6.17 12.31
N ASN A 143 -17.48 -6.47 13.43
CA ASN A 143 -17.11 -6.04 14.80
C ASN A 143 -16.96 -4.52 14.98
N ARG A 144 -18.07 -3.80 14.92
CA ARG A 144 -18.13 -2.35 15.11
C ARG A 144 -17.54 -1.95 16.47
N LEU A 145 -16.55 -1.05 16.44
CA LEU A 145 -16.07 -0.40 17.66
C LEU A 145 -17.05 0.68 18.08
N GLU A 146 -17.49 0.62 19.34
CA GLU A 146 -18.12 1.77 20.00
C GLU A 146 -17.00 2.69 20.48
N ILE A 147 -16.60 3.64 19.64
CA ILE A 147 -15.66 4.68 20.07
C ILE A 147 -16.36 5.55 21.13
N GLY A 148 -15.80 5.56 22.34
CA GLY A 148 -16.36 6.29 23.48
C GLY A 148 -17.34 5.50 24.37
N GLY A 149 -17.47 4.18 24.18
CA GLY A 149 -18.16 3.28 25.12
C GLY A 149 -17.34 3.04 26.41
N GLU A 150 -18.02 2.63 27.50
CA GLU A 150 -17.41 2.42 28.83
C GLU A 150 -16.05 1.70 28.72
N GLU A 151 -15.02 2.29 29.34
CA GLU A 151 -13.66 1.77 29.39
C GLU A 151 -13.69 0.25 29.62
N LYS A 152 -13.29 -0.53 28.59
CA LYS A 152 -12.93 -1.93 28.84
C LYS A 152 -11.83 -1.88 29.90
N LYS A 153 -12.10 -2.46 31.07
CA LYS A 153 -11.25 -2.45 32.28
C LYS A 153 -9.93 -3.24 32.11
N GLY A 154 -9.17 -2.95 31.07
CA GLY A 154 -7.81 -3.41 30.83
C GLY A 154 -7.04 -2.23 30.28
N GLY A 155 -6.01 -1.78 31.00
CA GLY A 155 -5.27 -0.55 30.67
C GLY A 155 -4.79 -0.51 29.22
N LYS A 156 -4.95 0.67 28.61
CA LYS A 156 -4.51 1.11 27.27
C LYS A 156 -3.47 0.19 26.63
N ARG A 157 -3.85 -0.52 25.56
CA ARG A 157 -2.95 -1.40 24.79
C ARG A 157 -2.49 -0.68 23.54
N LYS A 158 -1.18 -0.60 23.33
CA LYS A 158 -0.58 0.02 22.15
C LYS A 158 0.08 -1.01 21.24
N VAL A 159 0.10 -0.71 19.95
CA VAL A 159 0.90 -1.41 18.93
C VAL A 159 1.90 -0.45 18.34
N ALA A 160 3.18 -0.83 18.34
CA ALA A 160 4.24 -0.10 17.67
C ALA A 160 4.32 -0.51 16.19
N LEU A 161 4.45 0.47 15.30
CA LEU A 161 4.53 0.31 13.86
C LEU A 161 5.82 0.99 13.37
N VAL A 162 6.68 0.23 12.70
CA VAL A 162 7.92 0.72 12.10
C VAL A 162 8.06 0.19 10.68
N SER A 163 8.73 0.90 9.80
CA SER A 163 9.02 0.44 8.44
C SER A 163 10.39 0.95 8.00
N GLY A 164 11.01 0.33 7.00
CA GLY A 164 12.25 0.85 6.44
C GLY A 164 13.38 0.94 7.47
N LEU A 165 13.62 -0.13 8.24
CA LEU A 165 14.77 -0.21 9.14
C LEU A 165 16.08 -0.13 8.35
N GLY A 166 16.11 -0.73 7.15
CA GLY A 166 17.18 -0.50 6.18
C GLY A 166 18.57 -0.94 6.65
N PHE A 167 18.69 -2.06 7.37
CA PHE A 167 20.01 -2.57 7.80
C PHE A 167 20.94 -2.78 6.60
N ARG A 168 22.14 -2.17 6.61
CA ARG A 168 23.19 -2.41 5.59
C ARG A 168 24.33 -3.29 6.10
N GLY A 169 24.35 -3.61 7.39
CA GLY A 169 25.38 -4.45 8.00
C GLY A 169 26.63 -3.69 8.46
N ASN A 170 26.57 -2.36 8.56
CA ASN A 170 27.67 -1.53 9.05
C ASN A 170 27.54 -1.25 10.55
N VAL A 171 28.67 -1.18 11.27
CA VAL A 171 28.71 -0.97 12.74
C VAL A 171 28.11 0.39 13.16
N MET A 172 28.17 1.41 12.30
CA MET A 172 27.75 2.78 12.62
C MET A 172 26.25 3.04 12.43
N GLU A 173 25.49 2.10 11.87
CA GLU A 173 24.06 2.27 11.55
C GLU A 173 23.13 1.94 12.72
N ASN A 174 23.70 1.57 13.87
CA ASN A 174 22.94 0.94 14.94
C ASN A 174 22.38 1.90 15.99
N PHE A 175 22.81 3.16 16.09
CA PHE A 175 22.51 3.95 17.29
C PHE A 175 21.01 4.19 17.50
N GLU A 176 20.29 4.71 16.51
CA GLU A 176 18.86 4.98 16.63
C GLU A 176 18.02 3.69 16.70
N THR A 177 18.50 2.62 16.06
CA THR A 177 17.85 1.31 16.13
C THR A 177 18.05 0.64 17.50
N GLU A 178 19.21 0.85 18.13
CA GLU A 178 19.50 0.45 19.52
C GLU A 178 18.63 1.25 20.48
N LEU A 179 18.53 2.58 20.32
CA LEU A 179 17.61 3.41 21.13
C LEU A 179 16.15 2.97 20.98
N LEU A 180 15.72 2.62 19.77
CA LEU A 180 14.39 2.05 19.55
C LEU A 180 14.22 0.74 20.34
N ALA A 181 15.22 -0.15 20.31
CA ALA A 181 15.17 -1.40 21.05
C ALA A 181 15.09 -1.17 22.56
N GLU A 182 15.97 -0.32 23.11
CA GLU A 182 15.96 0.06 24.52
C GLU A 182 14.62 0.71 24.92
N TYR A 183 14.05 1.56 24.06
CA TYR A 183 12.74 2.17 24.30
C TYR A 183 11.63 1.12 24.38
N LEU A 184 11.57 0.20 23.40
CA LEU A 184 10.58 -0.87 23.37
C LEU A 184 10.75 -1.87 24.54
N LEU A 185 11.96 -2.01 25.08
CA LEU A 185 12.24 -2.81 26.27
C LEU A 185 11.98 -2.06 27.58
N GLY A 186 11.65 -0.76 27.53
CA GLY A 186 11.47 0.07 28.72
C GLY A 186 12.77 0.37 29.47
N GLU A 187 13.90 0.42 28.77
CA GLU A 187 15.22 0.74 29.32
C GLU A 187 15.55 2.24 29.21
N VAL A 188 14.82 2.98 28.36
CA VAL A 188 14.97 4.42 28.16
C VAL A 188 14.08 5.22 29.11
N GLY A 189 14.59 6.33 29.62
CA GLY A 189 13.80 7.35 30.33
C GLY A 189 13.55 7.07 31.80
N GLY A 190 12.54 7.74 32.35
CA GLY A 190 12.10 7.60 33.75
C GLY A 190 10.96 6.60 33.94
N VAL A 191 10.45 6.49 35.17
CA VAL A 191 9.36 5.55 35.51
C VAL A 191 8.10 5.79 34.66
N GLU A 192 7.79 7.04 34.32
CA GLU A 192 6.64 7.39 33.48
C GLU A 192 6.82 6.89 32.04
N ASP A 193 8.02 7.02 31.47
CA ASP A 193 8.36 6.50 30.14
C ASP A 193 8.30 4.98 30.10
N GLN A 194 8.82 4.33 31.14
CA GLN A 194 8.77 2.88 31.32
C GLN A 194 7.32 2.38 31.43
N GLU A 195 6.47 3.10 32.16
CA GLU A 195 5.05 2.77 32.26
C GLU A 195 4.35 2.93 30.89
N SER A 196 4.71 3.96 30.12
CA SER A 196 4.19 4.14 28.76
C SER A 196 4.64 3.02 27.82
N ALA A 197 5.93 2.67 27.83
CA ALA A 197 6.50 1.59 27.02
C ALA A 197 5.89 0.23 27.37
N SER A 198 5.61 -0.03 28.66
CA SER A 198 4.97 -1.28 29.10
C SER A 198 3.57 -1.52 28.52
N LYS A 199 2.92 -0.47 28.01
CA LYS A 199 1.61 -0.54 27.33
C LYS A 199 1.73 -1.03 25.89
N ILE A 200 2.94 -1.08 25.32
CA ILE A 200 3.20 -1.60 23.98
C ILE A 200 3.17 -3.12 24.02
N THR A 201 2.20 -3.72 23.32
CA THR A 201 1.92 -5.16 23.37
C THR A 201 2.47 -5.92 22.17
N ARG A 202 2.76 -5.23 21.08
CA ARG A 202 3.25 -5.81 19.82
C ARG A 202 4.01 -4.78 18.99
N LEU A 203 5.01 -5.24 18.26
CA LEU A 203 5.67 -4.49 17.19
C LEU A 203 5.28 -5.06 15.82
N ILE A 204 4.99 -4.19 14.86
CA ILE A 204 4.85 -4.56 13.44
C ILE A 204 5.95 -3.86 12.63
N ILE A 205 6.72 -4.65 11.88
CA ILE A 205 7.74 -4.17 10.95
C ILE A 205 7.18 -4.28 9.52
N ALA A 206 6.86 -3.13 8.91
CA ALA A 206 6.17 -2.99 7.64
C ALA A 206 7.12 -2.89 6.42
N GLY A 207 7.94 -3.93 6.21
CA GLY A 207 8.81 -4.08 5.04
C GLY A 207 10.05 -3.18 5.02
N ASN A 208 10.95 -3.50 4.10
CA ASN A 208 12.29 -2.91 3.95
C ASN A 208 13.09 -2.99 5.25
N SER A 209 13.13 -4.18 5.83
CA SER A 209 13.94 -4.44 7.00
C SER A 209 15.42 -4.40 6.66
N LEU A 210 15.79 -4.88 5.46
CA LEU A 210 17.14 -4.80 4.91
C LEU A 210 17.23 -3.68 3.88
N ALA A 211 18.41 -3.06 3.77
CA ALA A 211 18.68 -2.10 2.71
C ALA A 211 18.83 -2.79 1.34
N PRO A 212 18.64 -2.05 0.23
CA PRO A 212 18.97 -2.56 -1.09
C PRO A 212 20.43 -2.99 -1.16
N THR A 213 20.70 -4.18 -1.70
CA THR A 213 22.07 -4.58 -2.05
C THR A 213 22.62 -3.64 -3.10
N VAL A 214 23.59 -2.79 -2.74
CA VAL A 214 24.30 -1.94 -3.69
C VAL A 214 25.17 -2.85 -4.56
N ALA A 215 24.75 -3.09 -5.80
CA ALA A 215 25.65 -3.68 -6.79
C ALA A 215 26.80 -2.70 -7.02
N LEU A 216 27.99 -3.01 -6.50
CA LEU A 216 29.18 -2.23 -6.79
C LEU A 216 29.35 -2.17 -8.32
N PRO A 217 29.66 -1.01 -8.91
CA PRO A 217 29.97 -0.95 -10.32
C PRO A 217 31.12 -1.91 -10.61
N PRO A 218 31.10 -2.65 -11.73
CA PRO A 218 32.16 -3.59 -12.06
C PRO A 218 33.48 -2.83 -12.08
N VAL A 219 34.44 -3.30 -11.27
CA VAL A 219 35.79 -2.72 -11.24
C VAL A 219 36.35 -2.83 -12.66
N LYS A 220 36.67 -1.69 -13.28
CA LYS A 220 37.29 -1.65 -14.61
C LYS A 220 38.61 -2.44 -14.56
N GLY A 221 38.65 -3.62 -15.17
CA GLY A 221 39.89 -4.37 -15.34
C GLY A 221 39.78 -5.90 -15.35
N GLU A 222 38.65 -6.49 -14.93
CA GLU A 222 38.50 -7.95 -14.97
C GLU A 222 37.38 -8.37 -15.92
N GLU A 223 37.75 -8.87 -17.10
CA GLU A 223 36.87 -9.65 -17.96
C GLU A 223 36.54 -10.98 -17.27
N LYS A 224 35.63 -10.94 -16.29
CA LYS A 224 35.04 -12.17 -15.76
C LYS A 224 34.07 -12.69 -16.80
N HIS A 225 34.40 -13.83 -17.39
CA HIS A 225 33.45 -14.67 -18.11
C HIS A 225 32.17 -14.76 -17.28
N LYS A 226 31.04 -14.24 -17.80
CA LYS A 226 29.72 -14.36 -17.18
C LYS A 226 29.37 -15.85 -17.09
N LYS A 227 29.79 -16.50 -16.01
CA LYS A 227 29.30 -17.84 -15.65
C LYS A 227 27.83 -17.66 -15.33
N TYR A 228 26.98 -18.38 -16.05
CA TYR A 228 25.57 -18.50 -15.71
C TYR A 228 25.48 -19.22 -14.36
N GLY A 229 25.18 -18.48 -13.28
CA GLY A 229 25.17 -18.99 -11.92
C GLY A 229 25.45 -17.92 -10.87
N TYR A 230 25.00 -18.19 -9.64
CA TYR A 230 25.15 -17.36 -8.45
C TYR A 230 26.62 -16.98 -8.19
N ASP A 231 26.93 -15.68 -8.18
CA ASP A 231 28.24 -15.17 -7.76
C ASP A 231 28.25 -15.01 -6.24
N SER A 232 28.88 -15.94 -5.54
CA SER A 232 28.97 -15.92 -4.08
C SER A 232 29.84 -14.78 -3.53
N THR A 233 30.49 -13.98 -4.39
CA THR A 233 31.35 -12.88 -3.96
C THR A 233 30.61 -11.57 -3.65
N THR A 234 29.32 -11.46 -3.99
CA THR A 234 28.45 -10.31 -3.70
C THR A 234 27.50 -10.52 -2.52
N TYR A 235 27.55 -11.68 -1.88
CA TYR A 235 26.70 -11.99 -0.73
C TYR A 235 27.27 -11.42 0.57
N ASP A 236 26.50 -10.53 1.20
CA ASP A 236 26.77 -10.05 2.55
C ASP A 236 25.65 -10.51 3.50
N ALA A 237 26.03 -11.25 4.54
CA ALA A 237 25.12 -11.73 5.58
C ALA A 237 24.91 -10.70 6.70
N ASN A 238 25.75 -9.68 6.81
CA ASN A 238 25.72 -8.71 7.91
C ASN A 238 24.37 -7.99 8.06
N PRO A 239 23.68 -7.54 6.99
CA PRO A 239 22.32 -6.98 7.10
C PRO A 239 21.33 -7.91 7.81
N ALA A 240 21.30 -9.18 7.39
CA ALA A 240 20.40 -10.18 7.95
C ALA A 240 20.77 -10.53 9.40
N LEU A 241 22.05 -10.56 9.73
CA LEU A 241 22.53 -10.76 11.10
C LEU A 241 22.16 -9.59 12.02
N ALA A 242 22.22 -8.34 11.54
CA ALA A 242 21.82 -7.17 12.31
C ALA A 242 20.32 -7.20 12.63
N LEU A 243 19.48 -7.51 11.63
CA LEU A 243 18.05 -7.74 11.84
C LEU A 243 17.78 -8.89 12.82
N ASP A 244 18.49 -10.02 12.67
CA ASP A 244 18.35 -11.17 13.59
C ASP A 244 18.72 -10.79 15.03
N ASN A 245 19.76 -9.98 15.23
CA ASN A 245 20.18 -9.50 16.55
C ASN A 245 19.10 -8.61 17.19
N LEU A 246 18.58 -7.61 16.45
CA LEU A 246 17.49 -6.76 16.94
C LEU A 246 16.28 -7.60 17.35
N LEU A 247 15.84 -8.51 16.47
CA LEU A 247 14.71 -9.39 16.75
C LEU A 247 14.99 -10.28 17.97
N THR A 248 16.17 -10.87 18.07
CA THR A 248 16.54 -11.74 19.20
C THR A 248 16.53 -10.99 20.53
N THR A 249 16.88 -9.71 20.53
CA THR A 249 16.80 -8.83 21.71
C THR A 249 15.36 -8.54 22.12
N LEU A 250 14.46 -8.31 21.17
CA LEU A 250 13.05 -7.93 21.43
C LEU A 250 12.13 -9.12 21.74
N LEU A 251 12.29 -10.23 21.01
CA LEU A 251 11.35 -11.36 21.02
C LEU A 251 11.11 -12.06 22.37
N PRO A 252 12.02 -12.02 23.37
CA PRO A 252 11.74 -12.53 24.71
C PRO A 252 10.64 -11.77 25.46
N SER A 253 10.46 -10.48 25.20
CA SER A 253 9.53 -9.60 25.92
C SER A 253 8.39 -9.08 25.04
N LEU A 254 8.64 -8.89 23.74
CA LEU A 254 7.72 -8.24 22.81
C LEU A 254 7.48 -9.08 21.55
N PRO A 255 6.25 -9.53 21.28
CA PRO A 255 5.90 -10.17 20.02
C PRO A 255 6.11 -9.23 18.82
N VAL A 256 6.74 -9.75 17.77
CA VAL A 256 7.04 -9.01 16.53
C VAL A 256 6.37 -9.69 15.34
N THR A 257 5.59 -8.92 14.59
CA THR A 257 5.09 -9.32 13.27
C THR A 257 5.89 -8.58 12.19
N ILE A 258 6.41 -9.31 11.21
CA ILE A 258 7.22 -8.74 10.11
C ILE A 258 6.63 -9.14 8.76
N LEU A 259 6.46 -8.16 7.89
CA LEU A 259 6.11 -8.36 6.48
C LEU A 259 7.29 -7.93 5.59
N PRO A 260 7.52 -8.62 4.46
CA PRO A 260 8.59 -8.27 3.54
C PRO A 260 8.26 -7.01 2.75
N GLY A 261 9.29 -6.25 2.37
CA GLY A 261 9.23 -5.19 1.37
C GLY A 261 10.04 -5.51 0.11
N PRO A 262 10.15 -4.55 -0.83
CA PRO A 262 10.90 -4.71 -2.08
C PRO A 262 12.40 -4.97 -1.90
N THR A 263 13.00 -4.52 -0.79
CA THR A 263 14.44 -4.70 -0.52
C THR A 263 14.76 -5.94 0.31
N ASP A 264 13.73 -6.61 0.82
CA ASP A 264 13.88 -7.82 1.62
C ASP A 264 14.01 -9.07 0.73
N PRO A 265 14.63 -10.16 1.22
CA PRO A 265 14.83 -11.41 0.47
C PRO A 265 13.53 -12.24 0.35
N ALA A 266 12.54 -11.67 -0.35
CA ALA A 266 11.29 -12.29 -0.76
C ALA A 266 11.13 -12.23 -2.29
N ASN A 267 10.03 -12.77 -2.83
CA ASN A 267 9.71 -12.58 -4.24
C ASN A 267 9.43 -11.11 -4.56
N VAL A 268 9.74 -10.69 -5.79
CA VAL A 268 9.57 -9.30 -6.25
C VAL A 268 8.09 -8.97 -6.50
N SER A 269 7.34 -9.90 -7.11
CA SER A 269 5.93 -9.69 -7.43
C SER A 269 5.06 -9.74 -6.17
N LEU A 270 4.02 -8.92 -6.10
CA LEU A 270 2.98 -9.10 -5.10
C LEU A 270 2.11 -10.34 -5.43
N PRO A 271 1.56 -11.02 -4.42
CA PRO A 271 1.84 -10.87 -3.01
C PRO A 271 3.21 -11.46 -2.66
N GLN A 272 4.00 -10.74 -1.88
CA GLN A 272 5.29 -11.23 -1.39
C GLN A 272 5.05 -12.27 -0.28
N GLN A 273 5.77 -13.39 -0.38
CA GLN A 273 5.71 -14.49 0.59
C GLN A 273 6.47 -14.12 1.88
N PRO A 274 6.10 -14.70 3.03
CA PRO A 274 6.77 -14.42 4.29
C PRO A 274 8.27 -14.68 4.24
N LEU A 275 9.03 -13.92 5.03
CA LEU A 275 10.47 -14.13 5.15
C LEU A 275 10.77 -15.55 5.63
N HIS A 276 11.65 -16.23 4.88
CA HIS A 276 12.00 -17.61 5.15
C HIS A 276 12.81 -17.72 6.47
N PRO A 277 12.51 -18.68 7.36
CA PRO A 277 13.22 -18.83 8.64
C PRO A 277 14.75 -18.98 8.55
N ALA A 278 15.27 -19.40 7.39
CA ALA A 278 16.71 -19.52 7.15
C ALA A 278 17.46 -18.16 7.14
N ILE A 279 16.75 -17.04 6.99
CA ILE A 279 17.32 -15.70 7.11
C ILE A 279 17.71 -15.41 8.56
N PHE A 280 16.96 -15.97 9.51
CA PHE A 280 17.13 -15.74 10.94
C PHE A 280 18.01 -16.83 11.56
N ARG A 281 19.11 -16.43 12.19
CA ARG A 281 20.01 -17.35 12.87
C ARG A 281 19.45 -17.76 14.22
N ASN A 282 19.04 -16.79 15.04
CA ASN A 282 18.56 -16.99 16.40
C ASN A 282 17.07 -16.69 16.52
N ALA A 283 16.56 -15.66 15.85
CA ALA A 283 15.16 -15.23 15.96
C ALA A 283 14.17 -16.31 15.49
N LYS A 284 14.60 -17.22 14.59
CA LYS A 284 13.79 -18.38 14.14
C LYS A 284 13.33 -19.29 15.28
N HIS A 285 14.03 -19.31 16.42
CA HIS A 285 13.65 -20.14 17.57
C HIS A 285 12.36 -19.64 18.24
N TYR A 286 11.96 -18.40 17.97
CA TYR A 286 10.71 -17.79 18.44
C TYR A 286 9.57 -17.86 17.40
N ALA A 287 9.79 -18.51 16.25
CA ALA A 287 8.79 -18.56 15.17
C ALA A 287 7.47 -19.24 15.56
N THR A 288 7.49 -20.06 16.62
CA THR A 288 6.28 -20.71 17.17
C THR A 288 5.65 -19.94 18.32
N SER A 289 6.22 -18.81 18.75
CA SER A 289 5.77 -18.05 19.91
C SER A 289 5.57 -16.56 19.59
N SER A 290 6.66 -15.81 19.47
CA SER A 290 6.65 -14.34 19.46
C SER A 290 7.11 -13.73 18.14
N LEU A 291 7.69 -14.50 17.22
CA LEU A 291 8.03 -14.03 15.87
C LEU A 291 7.00 -14.52 14.86
N HIS A 292 6.35 -13.59 14.18
CA HIS A 292 5.39 -13.89 13.11
C HIS A 292 5.85 -13.26 11.79
N THR A 293 6.27 -14.08 10.83
CA THR A 293 6.51 -13.62 9.46
C THR A 293 5.21 -13.75 8.66
N THR A 294 4.82 -12.70 7.93
CA THR A 294 3.58 -12.67 7.14
C THR A 294 3.82 -12.21 5.70
N THR A 295 2.81 -12.31 4.85
CA THR A 295 2.85 -11.85 3.46
C THR A 295 2.80 -10.32 3.34
N ASN A 296 3.07 -9.79 2.15
CA ASN A 296 2.73 -8.41 1.79
C ASN A 296 1.88 -8.42 0.51
N PRO A 297 0.65 -7.89 0.52
CA PRO A 297 -0.10 -7.36 1.67
C PRO A 297 -0.39 -8.40 2.77
N CYS A 298 -0.77 -7.95 3.97
CA CYS A 298 -1.23 -8.80 5.06
C CYS A 298 -2.56 -8.34 5.68
N THR A 299 -3.28 -9.29 6.26
CA THR A 299 -4.41 -9.02 7.17
C THR A 299 -4.12 -9.70 8.51
N ILE A 300 -4.23 -8.94 9.60
CA ILE A 300 -3.90 -9.40 10.96
C ILE A 300 -5.06 -9.04 11.89
N ASP A 301 -5.48 -9.97 12.75
CA ASP A 301 -6.40 -9.67 13.85
C ASP A 301 -5.59 -9.45 15.13
N ILE A 302 -5.77 -8.29 15.75
CA ILE A 302 -5.14 -7.94 17.03
C ILE A 302 -6.26 -7.52 17.97
N ASP A 303 -6.53 -8.35 18.96
CA ASP A 303 -7.53 -8.09 20.00
C ASP A 303 -8.94 -7.77 19.47
N GLY A 304 -9.33 -8.42 18.36
CA GLY A 304 -10.62 -8.25 17.69
C GLY A 304 -10.63 -7.13 16.65
N LEU A 305 -9.51 -6.42 16.47
CA LEU A 305 -9.33 -5.40 15.46
C LEU A 305 -8.66 -5.98 14.22
N LYS A 306 -9.33 -5.86 13.07
CA LYS A 306 -8.80 -6.23 11.75
C LYS A 306 -7.86 -5.14 11.21
N PHE A 307 -6.60 -5.47 11.06
CA PHE A 307 -5.55 -4.67 10.43
C PHE A 307 -5.33 -5.12 8.99
N LEU A 308 -5.22 -4.18 8.06
CA LEU A 308 -4.74 -4.39 6.70
C LEU A 308 -3.43 -3.62 6.52
N GLY A 309 -2.41 -4.30 6.00
CA GLY A 309 -1.05 -3.75 5.93
C GLY A 309 -0.37 -3.97 4.59
N THR A 310 0.42 -2.99 4.15
CA THR A 310 1.33 -3.15 3.00
C THR A 310 2.71 -2.56 3.29
N ALA A 311 3.71 -2.95 2.50
CA ALA A 311 5.06 -2.38 2.55
C ALA A 311 5.24 -1.08 1.74
N GLY A 312 4.17 -0.42 1.28
CA GLY A 312 4.26 0.87 0.56
C GLY A 312 4.19 0.81 -0.97
N GLN A 313 4.62 -0.29 -1.58
CA GLN A 313 4.75 -0.41 -3.05
C GLN A 313 3.46 -0.10 -3.81
N ASN A 314 2.31 -0.49 -3.26
CA ASN A 314 1.01 -0.25 -3.87
C ASN A 314 0.66 1.25 -3.94
N LEU A 315 0.92 1.99 -2.86
CA LEU A 315 0.68 3.42 -2.80
C LEU A 315 1.70 4.17 -3.65
N ASP A 316 2.97 3.79 -3.59
CA ASP A 316 4.03 4.39 -4.41
C ASP A 316 3.74 4.20 -5.90
N ASP A 317 3.14 3.08 -6.30
CA ASP A 317 2.79 2.84 -7.70
C ASP A 317 1.54 3.64 -8.13
N VAL A 318 0.50 3.71 -7.29
CA VAL A 318 -0.66 4.61 -7.52
C VAL A 318 -0.22 6.06 -7.63
N TYR A 319 0.71 6.49 -6.78
CA TYR A 319 1.27 7.83 -6.79
C TYR A 319 1.86 8.20 -8.16
N LYS A 320 2.42 7.26 -8.92
CA LYS A 320 2.96 7.54 -10.26
C LYS A 320 1.88 7.93 -11.28
N TYR A 321 0.64 7.48 -11.10
CA TYR A 321 -0.46 7.71 -12.04
C TYR A 321 -1.16 9.06 -11.87
N VAL A 322 -0.87 9.79 -10.78
CA VAL A 322 -1.66 10.95 -10.36
C VAL A 322 -0.79 12.19 -10.20
N GLU A 323 -1.30 13.36 -10.56
CA GLU A 323 -0.57 14.62 -10.40
C GLU A 323 -0.46 15.06 -8.94
N GLY A 324 -1.44 14.69 -8.12
CA GLY A 324 -1.53 15.10 -6.73
C GLY A 324 -0.46 14.47 -5.83
N GLU A 325 -0.21 15.15 -4.71
CA GLU A 325 0.74 14.76 -3.67
C GLU A 325 0.06 14.17 -2.42
N ASP A 326 -1.29 14.17 -2.38
CA ASP A 326 -2.08 13.71 -1.22
C ASP A 326 -2.10 12.18 -1.11
N ARG A 327 -1.01 11.62 -0.58
CA ARG A 327 -0.87 10.18 -0.33
C ARG A 327 -1.96 9.64 0.60
N LEU A 328 -2.39 10.39 1.62
CA LEU A 328 -3.52 10.00 2.49
C LEU A 328 -4.83 9.89 1.70
N GLY A 329 -5.13 10.86 0.84
CA GLY A 329 -6.30 10.81 -0.04
C GLY A 329 -6.24 9.67 -1.05
N MET A 330 -5.06 9.26 -1.51
CA MET A 330 -4.90 8.05 -2.34
C MET A 330 -5.25 6.79 -1.54
N CYS A 331 -4.88 6.72 -0.26
CA CYS A 331 -5.20 5.57 0.61
C CYS A 331 -6.69 5.47 0.90
N GLU A 332 -7.34 6.60 1.13
CA GLU A 332 -8.80 6.65 1.28
C GLU A 332 -9.48 6.14 0.01
N ARG A 333 -8.97 6.50 -1.16
CA ARG A 333 -9.44 5.98 -2.45
C ARG A 333 -9.20 4.47 -2.61
N LEU A 334 -8.04 3.93 -2.21
CA LEU A 334 -7.82 2.47 -2.22
C LEU A 334 -8.91 1.72 -1.43
N LEU A 335 -9.34 2.26 -0.29
CA LEU A 335 -10.44 1.70 0.51
C LEU A 335 -11.79 1.82 -0.22
N LYS A 336 -12.12 2.99 -0.80
CA LYS A 336 -13.38 3.21 -1.55
C LYS A 336 -13.46 2.41 -2.85
N TRP A 337 -12.33 2.21 -3.51
CA TRP A 337 -12.20 1.33 -4.67
C TRP A 337 -12.23 -0.15 -4.29
N ARG A 338 -12.19 -0.46 -2.99
CA ARG A 338 -12.09 -1.81 -2.42
C ARG A 338 -10.97 -2.63 -3.06
N CYS A 339 -9.83 -2.00 -3.34
CA CYS A 339 -8.70 -2.64 -4.00
C CYS A 339 -7.37 -2.13 -3.42
N VAL A 340 -6.58 -3.04 -2.84
CA VAL A 340 -5.28 -2.71 -2.22
C VAL A 340 -4.24 -2.29 -3.25
N ALA A 341 -4.28 -2.88 -4.45
CA ALA A 341 -3.29 -2.71 -5.50
C ALA A 341 -3.97 -2.65 -6.88
N PRO A 342 -4.67 -1.55 -7.21
CA PRO A 342 -5.42 -1.43 -8.47
C PRO A 342 -4.51 -1.51 -9.70
N THR A 343 -3.31 -0.92 -9.62
CA THR A 343 -2.34 -0.89 -10.74
C THR A 343 -1.68 -2.23 -11.03
N ALA A 344 -1.91 -3.26 -10.20
CA ALA A 344 -1.50 -4.62 -10.52
C ALA A 344 -2.45 -5.26 -11.55
N PRO A 345 -1.92 -5.91 -12.61
CA PRO A 345 -0.51 -6.25 -12.86
C PRO A 345 0.18 -5.31 -13.87
N ASP A 346 -0.44 -4.20 -14.26
CA ASP A 346 0.01 -3.30 -15.34
C ASP A 346 1.41 -2.73 -15.06
N THR A 347 1.58 -2.02 -13.96
CA THR A 347 2.86 -1.42 -13.54
C THR A 347 3.38 -2.00 -12.23
N LEU A 348 2.47 -2.40 -11.33
CA LEU A 348 2.84 -3.11 -10.11
C LEU A 348 2.85 -4.61 -10.38
N TRP A 349 4.04 -5.21 -10.29
CA TRP A 349 4.26 -6.58 -10.68
C TRP A 349 3.50 -7.51 -9.74
N SER A 350 2.68 -8.39 -10.31
CA SER A 350 1.83 -9.30 -9.53
C SER A 350 1.83 -10.71 -10.09
N PHE A 351 1.65 -11.68 -9.19
CA PHE A 351 1.35 -13.04 -9.54
C PHE A 351 0.02 -13.10 -10.34
N PRO A 352 -0.04 -13.87 -11.44
CA PRO A 352 -1.24 -13.96 -12.27
C PRO A 352 -2.30 -14.88 -11.64
N PHE A 353 -3.14 -14.33 -10.76
CA PHE A 353 -4.21 -15.10 -10.12
C PHE A 353 -5.21 -15.67 -11.14
N LYS A 354 -5.59 -16.94 -10.93
CA LYS A 354 -6.54 -17.68 -11.77
C LYS A 354 -7.94 -17.75 -11.17
N ASP A 355 -8.04 -17.94 -9.86
CA ASP A 355 -9.32 -18.25 -9.21
C ASP A 355 -9.90 -17.07 -8.42
N LYS A 356 -9.04 -16.28 -7.75
CA LYS A 356 -9.45 -15.17 -6.89
C LYS A 356 -8.44 -14.03 -6.98
N ASP A 357 -8.92 -12.79 -7.13
CA ASP A 357 -8.08 -11.61 -6.94
C ASP A 357 -7.89 -11.36 -5.43
N MET A 358 -6.64 -11.42 -4.97
CA MET A 358 -6.28 -11.24 -3.56
C MET A 358 -6.21 -9.76 -3.15
N TYR A 359 -6.31 -8.82 -4.08
CA TYR A 359 -6.26 -7.39 -3.78
C TYR A 359 -7.63 -6.78 -3.48
N VAL A 360 -8.73 -7.51 -3.72
CA VAL A 360 -10.07 -7.03 -3.42
C VAL A 360 -10.28 -7.00 -1.90
N ILE A 361 -10.67 -5.84 -1.38
CA ILE A 361 -10.98 -5.60 0.03
C ILE A 361 -12.44 -5.97 0.27
N LYS A 362 -12.66 -7.13 0.91
CA LYS A 362 -14.02 -7.65 1.15
C LYS A 362 -14.65 -7.10 2.42
N ASP A 363 -13.84 -6.89 3.46
CA ASP A 363 -14.24 -6.31 4.74
C ASP A 363 -13.43 -5.05 5.01
N CYS A 364 -14.08 -4.02 5.52
CA CYS A 364 -13.41 -2.78 5.90
C CYS A 364 -12.50 -3.04 7.12
N PRO A 365 -11.19 -2.75 7.02
CA PRO A 365 -10.29 -2.87 8.17
C PRO A 365 -10.54 -1.74 9.18
N HIS A 366 -10.22 -1.99 10.44
CA HIS A 366 -10.19 -0.96 11.48
C HIS A 366 -8.94 -0.09 11.34
N VAL A 367 -7.85 -0.68 10.86
CA VAL A 367 -6.56 -0.02 10.66
C VAL A 367 -6.03 -0.41 9.28
N PHE A 368 -5.74 0.59 8.46
CA PHE A 368 -5.04 0.43 7.19
C PHE A 368 -3.69 1.13 7.26
N PHE A 369 -2.61 0.35 7.39
CA PHE A 369 -1.26 0.89 7.50
C PHE A 369 -0.43 0.60 6.26
N ILE A 370 0.44 1.54 5.91
CA ILE A 370 1.27 1.49 4.70
C ILE A 370 2.68 1.89 5.09
N GLY A 371 3.63 0.97 4.91
CA GLY A 371 5.04 1.17 5.20
C GLY A 371 5.77 2.06 4.19
N ASN A 372 7.00 2.41 4.53
CA ASN A 372 8.02 3.01 3.67
C ASN A 372 7.65 4.35 3.05
N GLN A 373 6.84 5.14 3.75
CA GLN A 373 6.44 6.48 3.31
C GLN A 373 7.48 7.54 3.68
N GLU A 374 7.40 8.71 3.07
CA GLU A 374 8.37 9.80 3.28
C GLU A 374 8.23 10.46 4.67
N LYS A 375 7.01 10.50 5.20
CA LYS A 375 6.68 11.13 6.49
C LYS A 375 5.53 10.38 7.16
N PHE A 376 5.43 10.54 8.48
CA PHE A 376 4.29 10.08 9.24
C PHE A 376 3.06 10.95 8.95
N GLU A 377 1.98 10.30 8.52
CA GLU A 377 0.66 10.93 8.36
C GLU A 377 -0.44 9.95 8.74
N THR A 378 -1.56 10.46 9.27
CA THR A 378 -2.70 9.62 9.63
C THR A 378 -4.02 10.35 9.41
N ARG A 379 -5.07 9.59 9.12
CA ARG A 379 -6.45 10.08 9.04
C ARG A 379 -7.41 9.03 9.58
N LEU A 380 -8.39 9.48 10.36
CA LEU A 380 -9.54 8.64 10.70
C LEU A 380 -10.61 8.87 9.64
N VAL A 381 -10.98 7.81 8.93
CA VAL A 381 -12.07 7.87 7.95
C VAL A 381 -13.33 7.42 8.67
N GLU A 382 -14.19 8.40 8.98
CA GLU A 382 -15.50 8.23 9.62
C GLU A 382 -16.62 8.49 8.60
N VAL A 383 -16.66 7.72 7.52
CA VAL A 383 -17.45 8.13 6.33
C VAL A 383 -18.14 6.95 5.65
N GLY A 384 -18.30 5.84 6.35
CA GLY A 384 -19.08 4.74 5.80
C GLY A 384 -20.58 5.05 5.82
N PRO A 385 -21.36 4.73 4.75
CA PRO A 385 -22.83 4.78 4.79
C PRO A 385 -23.44 3.96 5.95
N GLN A 386 -22.64 3.04 6.51
CA GLN A 386 -23.00 2.16 7.63
C GLN A 386 -22.18 2.48 8.90
N ASN A 387 -21.63 3.70 9.01
CA ASN A 387 -20.73 4.15 10.07
C ASN A 387 -19.46 3.29 10.17
N GLN A 388 -18.92 2.85 9.03
CA GLN A 388 -17.61 2.20 9.00
C GLN A 388 -16.51 3.18 9.41
N LEU A 389 -15.52 2.65 10.12
CA LEU A 389 -14.43 3.41 10.69
C LEU A 389 -13.08 2.75 10.41
N CYS A 390 -12.20 3.48 9.75
CA CYS A 390 -10.85 2.99 9.43
C CYS A 390 -9.81 4.07 9.73
N ARG A 391 -8.82 3.73 10.57
CA ARG A 391 -7.63 4.53 10.81
C ARG A 391 -6.59 4.24 9.72
N ILE A 392 -6.30 5.22 8.87
CA ILE A 392 -5.23 5.15 7.88
C ILE A 392 -3.92 5.64 8.53
N ILE A 393 -2.81 4.92 8.32
CA ILE A 393 -1.50 5.24 8.88
C ILE A 393 -0.42 5.11 7.79
N LEU A 394 0.23 6.21 7.45
CA LEU A 394 1.45 6.23 6.64
C LEU A 394 2.65 6.15 7.58
N ILE A 395 3.36 5.03 7.55
CA ILE A 395 4.52 4.80 8.42
C ILE A 395 5.77 5.28 7.67
N PRO A 396 6.55 6.21 8.25
CA PRO A 396 7.74 6.70 7.58
C PRO A 396 8.84 5.63 7.57
N LYS A 397 9.83 5.81 6.69
CA LYS A 397 11.06 5.01 6.73
C LYS A 397 11.87 5.39 7.96
N PHE A 398 12.10 4.43 8.83
CA PHE A 398 12.87 4.61 10.06
C PHE A 398 14.31 5.04 9.75
N SER A 399 14.96 4.45 8.75
CA SER A 399 16.33 4.79 8.35
C SER A 399 16.54 6.24 7.89
N GLU A 400 15.46 6.96 7.57
CA GLU A 400 15.51 8.36 7.12
C GLU A 400 14.97 9.31 8.19
N THR A 401 13.96 8.90 8.96
CA THR A 401 13.22 9.78 9.88
C THR A 401 13.51 9.52 11.35
N ASN A 402 13.98 8.32 11.68
CA ASN A 402 14.14 7.79 13.04
C ASN A 402 12.83 7.84 13.85
N GLU A 403 11.69 7.60 13.20
CA GLU A 403 10.35 7.68 13.81
C GLU A 403 9.66 6.32 13.87
N VAL A 404 9.13 5.96 15.03
CA VAL A 404 8.19 4.85 15.23
C VAL A 404 6.80 5.40 15.53
N VAL A 405 5.75 4.74 15.04
CA VAL A 405 4.36 5.13 15.27
C VAL A 405 3.75 4.21 16.31
N LEU A 406 3.09 4.77 17.32
CA LEU A 406 2.34 4.01 18.31
C LEU A 406 0.85 4.23 18.06
N LEU A 407 0.11 3.13 17.96
CA LEU A 407 -1.34 3.11 17.81
C LEU A 407 -1.97 2.62 19.11
N ASP A 408 -2.86 3.42 19.70
CA ASP A 408 -3.72 2.97 20.80
C ASP A 408 -4.88 2.13 20.24
N LEU A 409 -5.04 0.91 20.71
CA LEU A 409 -6.06 -0.02 20.21
C LEU A 409 -7.47 0.33 20.69
N ASP A 410 -7.60 1.09 21.78
CA ASP A 410 -8.91 1.40 22.35
C ASP A 410 -9.47 2.70 21.73
N THR A 411 -8.61 3.69 21.42
CA THR A 411 -9.02 4.97 20.80
C THR A 411 -8.74 5.09 19.30
N LEU A 412 -7.87 4.23 18.75
CA LEU A 412 -7.30 4.36 17.40
C LEU A 412 -6.55 5.68 17.17
N GLU A 413 -6.11 6.36 18.23
CA GLU A 413 -5.22 7.50 18.13
C GLU A 413 -3.79 7.04 17.85
N CYS A 414 -3.06 7.84 17.08
CA CYS A 414 -1.67 7.58 16.73
C CYS A 414 -0.78 8.70 17.28
N GLU A 415 0.36 8.31 17.84
CA GLU A 415 1.45 9.20 18.22
C GLU A 415 2.75 8.73 17.55
N SER A 416 3.69 9.64 17.31
CA SER A 416 5.02 9.29 16.82
C SER A 416 6.07 9.55 17.90
N VAL A 417 7.04 8.63 17.98
CA VAL A 417 8.21 8.73 18.85
C VAL A 417 9.44 8.81 17.96
N LYS A 418 10.25 9.86 18.15
CA LYS A 418 11.42 10.15 17.33
C LYS A 418 12.71 9.96 18.13
N PHE A 419 13.67 9.27 17.53
CA PHE A 419 14.98 9.00 18.12
C PHE A 419 16.05 9.86 17.46
N GLY A 420 16.99 10.36 18.25
CA GLY A 420 18.11 11.13 17.73
C GLY A 420 18.91 11.81 18.84
N VAL A 421 20.07 12.31 18.47
CA VAL A 421 20.92 13.11 19.35
C VAL A 421 20.49 14.57 19.24
N GLU A 422 20.29 15.23 20.37
CA GLU A 422 20.08 16.66 20.40
C GLU A 422 21.36 17.37 19.92
N ASN A 423 21.35 17.87 18.69
CA ASN A 423 22.42 18.71 18.19
C ASN A 423 22.32 20.06 18.92
N GLY A 424 23.20 20.28 19.90
CA GLY A 424 23.27 21.51 20.70
C GLY A 424 23.59 22.76 19.87
N ALA A 425 22.62 23.23 19.07
CA ALA A 425 22.60 24.60 18.60
C ALA A 425 22.07 25.45 19.75
N ALA A 426 22.98 26.10 20.46
CA ALA A 426 22.68 27.07 21.50
C ALA A 426 21.59 28.04 21.03
N SER A 427 20.50 28.13 21.80
CA SER A 427 19.52 29.19 21.69
C SER A 427 20.24 30.55 21.72
N PRO A 428 20.02 31.48 20.76
CA PRO A 428 20.43 32.85 20.97
C PRO A 428 19.55 33.41 22.08
N GLY A 429 20.18 33.77 23.20
CA GLY A 429 19.53 34.27 24.41
C GLY A 429 18.96 35.67 24.30
#